data_AF-A0A3A6FS72-F1
#
_entry.id   AF-A0A3A6FS72-F1
#
_cell.length_a   1.000
_cell.length_b   1.000
_cell.length_c   1.000
_cell.angle_alpha   90.00
_cell.angle_beta   90.00
_cell.angle_gamma   90.00
#
_symmetry.space_group_name_H-M   'P 1'
#
loop_
_entity.id
_entity.type
_entity.pdbx_description
1 polymer ?
#
loop_
_entity_poly.entity_id
_entity_poly.type
_entity_poly.pdbx_seq_one_letter_code
_entity_poly.pdbx_strand_id
1 'polypeptide(L)'
;MKRLKKRKWSKIFLILYVICVLSYTAARIILKEYGYFYYDFFEKGKMLLLLIGAVYIWCIGVGNLKRYKMRYPGRSITGGCILLGIFTVVSVGFFGNYFVRTMSMRETSAYQPVEEREEKAEETEESKTQEQRGVYETVEDAYQYLYDEVLSLSYSSSSSQYNAKGNFYAVLETGMGTYEGQENVPYTIEVVYDRISDDGESYMFNFYKIYETAEGDITDFGLRYLVNKYTGKITAEEVPWGN
;
A
#
# COMPACT_ATOMS: atom_id res chain seq x y z
N MET A 1 27.98 6.43 36.53
CA MET A 1 27.27 7.37 35.62
C MET A 1 26.87 6.81 34.24
N LYS A 2 27.69 6.02 33.52
CA LYS A 2 27.38 5.53 32.15
C LYS A 2 26.19 4.54 32.02
N ARG A 3 25.88 3.73 33.05
CA ARG A 3 24.75 2.77 33.02
C ARG A 3 23.36 3.42 33.12
N LEU A 4 23.24 4.60 33.73
CA LEU A 4 21.97 5.34 33.88
C LEU A 4 21.52 6.00 32.56
N LYS A 5 22.47 6.43 31.70
CA LYS A 5 22.16 6.97 30.37
C LYS A 5 21.54 5.91 29.44
N LYS A 6 22.10 4.70 29.38
CA LYS A 6 21.69 3.66 28.41
C LYS A 6 20.25 3.15 28.60
N ARG A 7 19.77 3.09 29.85
CA ARG A 7 18.39 2.68 30.18
C ARG A 7 17.34 3.73 29.80
N LYS A 8 17.72 5.03 29.73
CA LYS A 8 16.84 6.10 29.28
C LYS A 8 16.65 6.06 27.75
N TRP A 9 17.72 5.87 26.98
CA TRP A 9 17.65 5.83 25.51
C TRP A 9 16.78 4.71 24.94
N SER A 10 16.82 3.50 25.52
CA SER A 10 15.96 2.39 25.07
C SER A 10 14.48 2.64 25.34
N LYS A 11 14.15 3.34 26.43
CA LYS A 11 12.78 3.79 26.72
C LYS A 11 12.35 4.92 25.79
N ILE A 12 13.21 5.90 25.54
CA ILE A 12 12.94 7.00 24.60
C ILE A 12 12.70 6.44 23.19
N PHE A 13 13.50 5.48 22.75
CA PHE A 13 13.31 4.84 21.44
C PHE A 13 11.98 4.07 21.37
N LEU A 14 11.63 3.32 22.41
CA LEU A 14 10.33 2.62 22.45
C LEU A 14 9.17 3.63 22.40
N ILE A 15 9.26 4.72 23.15
CA ILE A 15 8.26 5.79 23.14
C ILE A 15 8.15 6.41 21.73
N LEU A 16 9.27 6.74 21.09
CA LEU A 16 9.28 7.25 19.72
C LEU A 16 8.71 6.26 18.72
N TYR A 17 9.06 4.98 18.82
CA TYR A 17 8.50 3.93 17.97
C TYR A 17 6.99 3.82 18.14
N VAL A 18 6.50 3.81 19.38
CA VAL A 18 5.06 3.79 19.67
C VAL A 18 4.37 5.04 19.12
N ILE A 19 4.96 6.22 19.26
CA ILE A 19 4.45 7.46 18.66
C ILE A 19 4.36 7.32 17.14
N CYS A 20 5.41 6.81 16.47
CA CYS A 20 5.42 6.60 15.03
C CYS A 20 4.36 5.59 14.57
N VAL A 21 4.16 4.50 15.32
CA VAL A 21 3.11 3.50 15.02
C VAL A 21 1.73 4.14 15.18
N LEU A 22 1.50 4.85 16.28
CA LEU A 22 0.22 5.52 16.55
C LEU A 22 -0.08 6.60 15.51
N SER A 23 0.92 7.42 15.14
CA SER A 23 0.77 8.44 14.11
C SER A 23 0.51 7.84 12.74
N TYR A 24 1.17 6.73 12.40
CA TYR A 24 0.92 5.99 11.16
C TYR A 24 -0.49 5.40 11.13
N THR A 25 -0.95 4.78 12.23
CA THR A 25 -2.32 4.25 12.32
C THR A 25 -3.36 5.35 12.27
N ALA A 26 -3.12 6.50 12.91
CA ALA A 26 -4.03 7.65 12.87
C ALA A 26 -4.10 8.23 11.46
N ALA A 27 -2.95 8.47 10.82
CA ALA A 27 -2.90 8.92 9.42
C ALA A 27 -3.63 7.96 8.49
N ARG A 28 -3.51 6.65 8.72
CA ARG A 28 -4.22 5.62 7.95
C ARG A 28 -5.73 5.68 8.13
N ILE A 29 -6.21 5.84 9.36
CA ILE A 29 -7.64 5.96 9.65
C ILE A 29 -8.20 7.24 9.01
N ILE A 30 -7.53 8.37 9.20
CA ILE A 30 -7.90 9.66 8.65
C ILE A 30 -7.96 9.59 7.11
N LEU A 31 -6.88 9.13 6.47
CA LEU A 31 -6.84 9.04 5.00
C LEU A 31 -7.89 8.07 4.43
N LYS A 32 -8.17 6.95 5.13
CA LYS A 32 -9.30 6.05 4.79
C LYS A 32 -10.64 6.79 4.88
N GLU A 33 -10.84 7.58 5.93
CA GLU A 33 -12.08 8.32 6.16
C GLU A 33 -12.36 9.34 5.05
N TYR A 34 -11.32 9.99 4.53
CA TYR A 34 -11.40 10.94 3.41
C TYR A 34 -11.28 10.28 2.02
N GLY A 35 -11.20 8.95 1.91
CA GLY A 35 -11.10 8.25 0.62
C GLY A 35 -9.77 8.42 -0.12
N TYR A 36 -8.75 9.03 0.50
CA TYR A 36 -7.41 9.20 -0.06
C TYR A 36 -6.54 7.99 0.25
N PHE A 37 -6.48 7.04 -0.67
CA PHE A 37 -5.65 5.85 -0.55
C PHE A 37 -4.31 6.01 -1.29
N TYR A 38 -3.29 6.52 -0.58
CA TYR A 38 -1.91 6.45 -1.06
C TYR A 38 -1.30 5.09 -0.72
N TYR A 39 -1.47 4.12 -1.63
CA TYR A 39 -0.81 2.80 -1.58
C TYR A 39 0.67 2.90 -1.23
N ASP A 40 1.35 3.79 -1.94
CA ASP A 40 2.79 3.98 -1.86
C ASP A 40 3.23 4.56 -0.49
N PHE A 41 2.38 5.37 0.16
CA PHE A 41 2.64 5.90 1.51
C PHE A 41 2.47 4.81 2.58
N PHE A 42 1.42 3.99 2.47
CA PHE A 42 1.16 2.95 3.47
C PHE A 42 2.14 1.79 3.39
N GLU A 43 2.46 1.32 2.19
CA GLU A 43 3.40 0.21 2.04
C GLU A 43 4.81 0.61 2.49
N LYS A 44 5.31 1.77 2.03
CA LYS A 44 6.61 2.30 2.45
C LYS A 44 6.62 2.65 3.95
N GLY A 45 5.54 3.19 4.48
CA GLY A 45 5.39 3.51 5.90
C GLY A 45 5.41 2.26 6.79
N LYS A 46 4.67 1.21 6.42
CA LYS A 46 4.68 -0.09 7.12
C LYS A 46 6.07 -0.72 7.10
N MET A 47 6.74 -0.71 5.95
CA MET A 47 8.08 -1.27 5.81
C MET A 47 9.12 -0.49 6.63
N LEU A 48 9.01 0.83 6.67
CA LEU A 48 9.85 1.67 7.53
C LEU A 48 9.64 1.32 9.02
N LEU A 49 8.39 1.18 9.48
CA LEU A 49 8.10 0.79 10.86
C LEU A 49 8.65 -0.60 11.20
N LEU A 50 8.47 -1.59 10.32
CA LEU A 50 9.02 -2.93 10.52
C LEU A 50 10.55 -2.90 10.60
N LEU A 51 11.22 -2.09 9.77
CA LEU A 51 12.67 -1.94 9.77
C LEU A 51 13.17 -1.31 11.08
N ILE A 52 12.50 -0.25 11.55
CA ILE A 52 12.81 0.38 12.85
C ILE A 52 12.62 -0.63 14.00
N GLY A 53 11.55 -1.42 13.96
CA GLY A 53 11.27 -2.48 14.94
C GLY A 53 12.34 -3.59 14.92
N ALA A 54 12.76 -4.03 13.74
CA ALA A 54 13.80 -5.05 13.58
C ALA A 54 15.16 -4.58 14.14
N VAL A 55 15.55 -3.33 13.83
CA VAL A 55 16.77 -2.71 14.38
C VAL A 55 16.71 -2.62 15.92
N TYR A 56 15.54 -2.29 16.47
CA TYR A 56 15.34 -2.23 17.92
C TYR A 56 15.52 -3.59 18.60
N ILE A 57 14.88 -4.64 18.08
CA ILE A 57 14.99 -6.01 18.59
C ILE A 57 16.43 -6.49 18.54
N TRP A 58 17.13 -6.23 17.43
CA TRP A 58 18.54 -6.55 17.27
C TRP A 58 19.41 -5.85 18.33
N CYS A 59 19.19 -4.55 18.55
CA CYS A 59 19.90 -3.78 19.58
C CYS A 59 19.67 -4.33 20.99
N ILE A 60 18.44 -4.76 21.31
CA ILE A 60 18.12 -5.43 22.58
C ILE A 60 18.88 -6.75 22.69
N GLY A 61 18.87 -7.57 21.64
CA GLY A 61 19.55 -8.86 21.61
C GLY A 61 21.05 -8.73 21.85
N VAL A 62 21.73 -7.79 21.18
CA VAL A 62 23.14 -7.47 21.41
C VAL A 62 23.38 -6.99 22.85
N GLY A 63 22.49 -6.13 23.37
CA GLY A 63 22.56 -5.65 24.75
C GLY A 63 22.41 -6.77 25.79
N ASN A 64 21.57 -7.77 25.52
CA ASN A 64 21.36 -8.93 26.37
C ASN A 64 22.54 -9.90 26.33
N LEU A 65 23.09 -10.19 25.15
CA LEU A 65 24.31 -10.99 25.02
C LEU A 65 25.47 -10.39 25.81
N LYS A 66 25.67 -9.07 25.66
CA LYS A 66 26.74 -8.36 26.38
C LYS A 66 26.56 -8.47 27.90
N ARG A 67 25.32 -8.32 28.40
CA ARG A 67 25.01 -8.48 29.84
C ARG A 67 25.23 -9.91 30.32
N TYR A 68 24.82 -10.90 29.52
CA TYR A 68 25.02 -12.31 29.84
C TYR A 68 26.52 -12.63 29.95
N LYS A 69 27.33 -12.19 28.97
CA LYS A 69 28.78 -12.42 28.99
C LYS A 69 29.48 -11.74 30.16
N MET A 70 29.06 -10.53 30.54
CA MET A 70 29.57 -9.87 31.76
C MET A 70 29.22 -10.63 33.04
N ARG A 71 28.05 -11.26 33.10
CA ARG A 71 27.58 -12.01 34.29
C ARG A 71 28.19 -13.40 34.37
N TYR A 72 28.44 -14.04 33.23
CA TYR A 72 28.99 -15.39 33.12
C TYR A 72 30.16 -15.43 32.14
N PRO A 73 31.34 -14.91 32.52
CA PRO A 73 32.48 -14.76 31.61
C PRO A 73 32.98 -16.10 31.05
N GLY A 74 32.91 -17.17 31.84
CA GLY A 74 33.31 -18.53 31.42
C GLY A 74 32.29 -19.26 30.53
N ARG A 75 31.05 -18.75 30.38
CA ARG A 75 30.05 -19.41 29.52
C ARG A 75 30.11 -18.90 28.08
N SER A 76 29.83 -19.82 27.15
CA SER A 76 29.71 -19.49 25.74
C SER A 76 28.47 -18.63 25.47
N ILE A 77 28.60 -17.70 24.53
CA ILE A 77 27.49 -16.91 23.95
C ILE A 77 27.20 -17.30 22.51
N THR A 78 27.83 -18.36 21.99
CA THR A 78 27.76 -18.77 20.58
C THR A 78 26.32 -18.96 20.12
N GLY A 79 25.48 -19.65 20.91
CA GLY A 79 24.06 -19.82 20.57
C GLY A 79 23.30 -18.49 20.44
N GLY A 80 23.60 -17.52 21.30
CA GLY A 80 23.02 -16.18 21.19
C GLY A 80 23.50 -15.40 19.96
N CYS A 81 24.77 -15.55 19.58
CA CYS A 81 25.31 -14.96 18.35
C CYS A 81 24.69 -15.62 17.11
N ILE A 82 24.49 -16.94 17.11
CA ILE A 82 23.83 -17.67 16.02
C ILE A 82 22.40 -17.18 15.83
N LEU A 83 21.63 -17.03 16.91
CA LEU A 83 20.25 -16.51 16.84
C LEU A 83 20.21 -15.08 16.28
N LEU A 84 21.14 -14.20 16.71
CA LEU A 84 21.26 -12.87 16.12
C LEU A 84 21.64 -12.92 14.65
N GLY A 85 22.53 -13.83 14.26
CA GLY A 85 22.92 -14.06 12.86
C GLY A 85 21.73 -14.49 11.99
N ILE A 86 20.96 -15.47 12.44
CA ILE A 86 19.74 -15.93 11.76
C ILE A 86 18.75 -14.76 11.62
N PHE A 87 18.51 -14.02 12.72
CA PHE A 87 17.64 -12.85 12.69
C PHE A 87 18.11 -11.80 11.67
N THR A 88 19.43 -11.52 11.58
CA THR A 88 19.95 -10.58 10.59
C THR A 88 19.80 -11.07 9.16
N VAL A 89 20.05 -12.35 8.89
CA VAL A 89 19.90 -12.92 7.54
C VAL A 89 18.44 -12.87 7.10
N VAL A 90 17.51 -13.24 7.97
CA VAL A 90 16.06 -13.18 7.68
C VAL A 90 15.63 -11.73 7.44
N SER A 91 16.05 -10.79 8.31
CA SER A 91 15.70 -9.38 8.16
C SER A 91 16.26 -8.80 6.86
N VAL A 92 17.55 -9.02 6.57
CA VAL A 92 18.18 -8.51 5.35
C VAL A 92 17.62 -9.19 4.10
N GLY A 93 17.27 -10.47 4.14
CA GLY A 93 16.61 -11.15 3.02
C GLY A 93 15.22 -10.56 2.73
N PHE A 94 14.41 -10.35 3.78
CA PHE A 94 13.08 -9.78 3.65
C PHE A 94 13.10 -8.33 3.15
N PHE A 95 13.89 -7.45 3.80
CA PHE A 95 13.99 -6.06 3.40
C PHE A 95 14.80 -5.88 2.11
N GLY A 96 15.86 -6.65 1.89
CA GLY A 96 16.69 -6.59 0.70
C GLY A 96 15.93 -6.97 -0.57
N ASN A 97 15.12 -8.03 -0.52
CA ASN A 97 14.26 -8.41 -1.65
C ASN A 97 13.23 -7.31 -1.95
N TYR A 98 12.63 -6.71 -0.90
CA TYR A 98 11.74 -5.56 -1.06
C TYR A 98 12.44 -4.34 -1.69
N PHE A 99 13.65 -4.00 -1.24
CA PHE A 99 14.44 -2.88 -1.80
C PHE A 99 14.87 -3.12 -3.25
N VAL A 100 15.26 -4.35 -3.61
CA VAL A 100 15.61 -4.69 -5.00
C VAL A 100 14.38 -4.58 -5.91
N ARG A 101 13.24 -5.12 -5.49
CA ARG A 101 11.99 -5.06 -6.25
C ARG A 101 11.52 -3.62 -6.48
N THR A 102 11.61 -2.78 -5.44
CA THR A 102 11.24 -1.36 -5.52
C THR A 102 12.22 -0.51 -6.33
N MET A 103 13.53 -0.78 -6.28
CA MET A 103 14.52 -0.10 -7.12
C MET A 103 14.42 -0.51 -8.60
N SER A 104 14.16 -1.79 -8.87
CA SER A 104 13.95 -2.29 -10.24
C SER A 104 12.73 -1.65 -10.91
N MET A 105 11.64 -1.42 -10.18
CA MET A 105 10.49 -0.64 -10.66
C MET A 105 10.81 0.85 -10.90
N ARG A 106 11.82 1.40 -10.21
CA ARG A 106 12.23 2.81 -10.35
C ARG A 106 13.15 3.03 -11.54
N GLU A 107 14.02 2.07 -11.85
CA GLU A 107 14.90 2.10 -13.02
C GLU A 107 14.12 2.03 -14.34
N THR A 108 13.06 1.23 -14.42
CA THR A 108 12.18 1.20 -15.60
C THR A 108 11.38 2.49 -15.81
N SER A 109 11.18 3.30 -14.76
CA SER A 109 10.47 4.58 -14.83
C SER A 109 11.38 5.77 -15.16
N ALA A 110 12.69 5.66 -14.87
CA ALA A 110 13.62 6.81 -14.88
C ALA A 110 14.54 6.90 -16.11
N TYR A 111 14.52 5.94 -17.03
CA TYR A 111 15.33 6.00 -18.26
C TYR A 111 14.52 5.57 -19.49
N GLN A 112 13.94 6.57 -20.17
CA GLN A 112 13.80 6.52 -21.62
C GLN A 112 14.33 7.84 -22.19
N PRO A 113 15.46 7.85 -22.91
CA PRO A 113 15.91 9.03 -23.63
C PRO A 113 14.95 9.33 -24.79
N VAL A 114 14.66 10.62 -24.97
CA VAL A 114 13.61 11.14 -25.88
C VAL A 114 13.85 10.79 -27.35
N GLU A 115 15.09 10.48 -27.75
CA GLU A 115 15.45 10.14 -29.13
C GLU A 115 15.00 8.72 -29.55
N GLU A 116 14.89 7.77 -28.62
CA GLU A 116 14.36 6.42 -28.92
C GLU A 116 12.83 6.42 -29.13
N ARG A 117 12.17 7.56 -28.89
CA ARG A 117 10.71 7.72 -28.99
C ARG A 117 10.25 8.03 -30.41
N GLU A 118 11.12 8.54 -31.28
CA GLU A 118 10.79 8.88 -32.67
C GLU A 118 11.13 7.74 -33.64
N GLU A 119 12.29 7.08 -33.52
CA GLU A 119 12.60 5.90 -34.37
C GLU A 119 11.70 4.71 -34.07
N LYS A 120 11.32 4.51 -32.80
CA LYS A 120 10.38 3.45 -32.42
C LYS A 120 8.92 3.79 -32.76
N ALA A 121 8.59 5.07 -32.99
CA ALA A 121 7.27 5.47 -33.46
C ALA A 121 7.09 5.16 -34.96
N GLU A 122 8.14 5.30 -35.77
CA GLU A 122 8.09 4.96 -37.21
C GLU A 122 8.20 3.45 -37.48
N GLU A 123 8.99 2.68 -36.73
CA GLU A 123 9.01 1.21 -36.90
C GLU A 123 7.76 0.49 -36.36
N THR A 124 6.97 1.13 -35.48
CA THR A 124 5.77 0.52 -34.90
C THR A 124 4.52 0.67 -35.78
N GLU A 125 4.53 1.53 -36.81
CA GLU A 125 3.38 1.67 -37.72
C GLU A 125 3.23 0.50 -38.72
N GLU A 126 4.28 -0.30 -38.98
CA GLU A 126 4.22 -1.38 -39.97
C GLU A 126 4.01 -2.80 -39.41
N SER A 127 4.00 -3.03 -38.09
CA SER A 127 3.71 -4.36 -37.53
C SER A 127 2.34 -4.47 -36.83
N LYS A 128 1.29 -3.94 -37.46
CA LYS A 128 -0.11 -4.20 -37.07
C LYS A 128 -0.56 -5.60 -37.50
N THR A 129 -0.08 -6.69 -36.87
CA THR A 129 -0.86 -7.96 -36.78
C THR A 129 -0.29 -8.96 -35.77
N GLN A 130 -0.30 -8.67 -34.47
CA GLN A 130 -0.38 -9.72 -33.45
C GLN A 130 -1.24 -9.21 -32.30
N GLU A 131 -2.37 -9.89 -32.04
CA GLU A 131 -3.22 -9.64 -30.88
C GLU A 131 -2.38 -9.80 -29.60
N GLN A 132 -1.88 -8.70 -29.05
CA GLN A 132 -1.39 -8.70 -27.67
C GLN A 132 -2.59 -8.92 -26.76
N ARG A 133 -2.76 -10.17 -26.29
CA ARG A 133 -3.67 -10.46 -25.18
C ARG A 133 -3.23 -9.64 -23.98
N GLY A 134 -4.10 -8.75 -23.51
CA GLY A 134 -3.87 -8.01 -22.27
C GLY A 134 -3.68 -8.97 -21.09
N VAL A 135 -2.91 -8.56 -20.09
CA VAL A 135 -2.76 -9.29 -18.82
C VAL A 135 -4.11 -9.42 -18.11
N TYR A 136 -4.99 -8.44 -18.31
CA TYR A 136 -6.37 -8.44 -17.84
C TYR A 136 -7.31 -8.25 -19.03
N GLU A 137 -8.03 -9.32 -19.40
CA GLU A 137 -8.97 -9.31 -20.53
C GLU A 137 -10.36 -8.83 -20.13
N THR A 138 -10.71 -8.92 -18.84
CA THR A 138 -12.02 -8.52 -18.30
C THR A 138 -11.90 -7.43 -17.24
N VAL A 139 -13.02 -6.74 -16.98
CA VAL A 139 -13.12 -5.73 -15.91
C VAL A 139 -12.93 -6.40 -14.55
N GLU A 140 -13.45 -7.63 -14.39
CA GLU A 140 -13.35 -8.41 -13.16
C GLU A 140 -11.91 -8.79 -12.86
N ASP A 141 -11.11 -9.20 -13.85
CA ASP A 141 -9.71 -9.55 -13.62
C ASP A 141 -8.90 -8.31 -13.20
N ALA A 142 -9.14 -7.18 -13.87
CA ALA A 142 -8.50 -5.91 -13.53
C ALA A 142 -8.91 -5.43 -12.14
N TYR A 143 -10.19 -5.58 -11.78
CA TYR A 143 -10.69 -5.26 -10.45
C TYR A 143 -10.11 -6.16 -9.38
N GLN A 144 -10.08 -7.48 -9.60
CA GLN A 144 -9.54 -8.44 -8.65
C GLN A 144 -8.07 -8.12 -8.34
N TYR A 145 -7.30 -7.78 -9.37
CA TYR A 145 -5.92 -7.33 -9.19
C TYR A 145 -5.82 -6.02 -8.40
N LEU A 146 -6.65 -5.02 -8.71
CA LEU A 146 -6.74 -3.78 -7.94
C LEU A 146 -7.07 -4.07 -6.46
N TYR A 147 -7.99 -4.98 -6.21
CA TYR A 147 -8.35 -5.37 -4.86
C TYR A 147 -7.17 -6.04 -4.14
N ASP A 148 -6.59 -7.08 -4.72
CA ASP A 148 -5.53 -7.85 -4.07
C ASP A 148 -4.30 -7.01 -3.76
N GLU A 149 -3.88 -6.14 -4.69
CA GLU A 149 -2.70 -5.31 -4.50
C GLU A 149 -2.98 -4.10 -3.62
N VAL A 150 -4.09 -3.38 -3.83
CA VAL A 150 -4.30 -2.06 -3.21
C VAL A 150 -5.39 -2.06 -2.16
N LEU A 151 -6.60 -2.52 -2.49
CA LEU A 151 -7.76 -2.31 -1.63
C LEU A 151 -7.78 -3.28 -0.42
N SER A 152 -7.26 -4.50 -0.59
CA SER A 152 -7.15 -5.54 0.45
C SER A 152 -6.32 -5.09 1.64
N LEU A 153 -5.45 -4.10 1.44
CA LEU A 153 -4.68 -3.50 2.52
C LEU A 153 -5.61 -2.87 3.56
N SER A 154 -6.78 -2.36 3.17
CA SER A 154 -7.67 -1.54 4.00
C SER A 154 -9.08 -2.06 4.15
N TYR A 155 -9.49 -2.97 3.26
CA TYR A 155 -10.78 -3.63 3.28
C TYR A 155 -10.53 -5.14 3.38
N SER A 156 -11.17 -5.78 4.35
CA SER A 156 -11.01 -7.21 4.60
C SER A 156 -11.75 -8.09 3.61
N SER A 157 -12.74 -7.52 2.92
CA SER A 157 -13.63 -8.22 2.01
C SER A 157 -14.04 -7.32 0.85
N SER A 158 -14.47 -7.96 -0.23
CA SER A 158 -15.14 -7.31 -1.35
C SER A 158 -16.23 -8.23 -1.91
N SER A 159 -17.34 -7.63 -2.36
CA SER A 159 -18.42 -8.32 -3.05
C SER A 159 -18.69 -7.65 -4.41
N SER A 160 -18.21 -8.27 -5.48
CA SER A 160 -18.39 -7.81 -6.87
C SER A 160 -19.79 -8.15 -7.38
N GLN A 161 -20.42 -7.20 -8.06
CA GLN A 161 -21.81 -7.24 -8.50
C GLN A 161 -21.99 -6.49 -9.82
N TYR A 162 -23.17 -6.68 -10.43
CA TYR A 162 -23.61 -5.97 -11.63
C TYR A 162 -24.96 -5.32 -11.36
N ASN A 163 -25.08 -4.03 -11.67
CA ASN A 163 -26.36 -3.36 -11.54
C ASN A 163 -27.31 -3.74 -12.70
N ALA A 164 -28.58 -3.32 -12.62
CA ALA A 164 -29.57 -3.62 -13.66
C ALA A 164 -29.23 -3.09 -15.06
N LYS A 165 -28.28 -2.16 -15.17
CA LYS A 165 -27.78 -1.62 -16.44
C LYS A 165 -26.55 -2.38 -16.97
N GLY A 166 -26.06 -3.37 -16.23
CA GLY A 166 -24.86 -4.14 -16.57
C GLY A 166 -23.55 -3.46 -16.18
N ASN A 167 -23.57 -2.41 -15.34
CA ASN A 167 -22.33 -1.79 -14.87
C ASN A 167 -21.74 -2.61 -13.72
N PHE A 168 -20.45 -2.90 -13.82
CA PHE A 168 -19.69 -3.56 -12.78
C PHE A 168 -19.44 -2.63 -11.59
N TYR A 169 -19.65 -3.14 -10.38
CA TYR A 169 -19.26 -2.48 -9.15
C TYR A 169 -18.93 -3.50 -8.07
N ALA A 170 -18.24 -3.07 -7.01
CA ALA A 170 -17.92 -3.91 -5.89
C ALA A 170 -18.09 -3.16 -4.57
N VAL A 171 -18.78 -3.79 -3.63
CA VAL A 171 -18.97 -3.27 -2.28
C VAL A 171 -17.80 -3.71 -1.41
N LEU A 172 -17.13 -2.77 -0.76
CA LEU A 172 -15.97 -3.02 0.09
C LEU A 172 -16.32 -3.04 1.58
N GLU A 173 -17.24 -2.18 2.00
CA GLU A 173 -17.61 -2.00 3.41
C GLU A 173 -19.00 -1.38 3.52
N THR A 174 -19.78 -1.84 4.48
CA THR A 174 -21.03 -1.23 4.91
C THR A 174 -20.94 -0.97 6.41
N GLY A 175 -21.35 0.19 6.88
CA GLY A 175 -21.21 0.54 8.29
C GLY A 175 -22.04 1.74 8.71
N MET A 176 -21.74 2.23 9.92
CA MET A 176 -22.35 3.44 10.49
C MET A 176 -21.23 4.47 10.71
N GLY A 177 -21.43 5.69 10.25
CA GLY A 177 -20.44 6.77 10.30
C GLY A 177 -21.05 8.07 10.79
N THR A 178 -20.26 9.13 10.72
CA THR A 178 -20.72 10.49 11.00
C THR A 178 -20.68 11.29 9.71
N TYR A 179 -21.79 11.93 9.36
CA TYR A 179 -21.89 12.82 8.19
C TYR A 179 -22.45 14.18 8.65
N GLU A 180 -21.74 15.27 8.33
CA GLU A 180 -22.12 16.65 8.71
C GLU A 180 -22.56 16.84 10.18
N GLY A 181 -21.90 16.12 11.10
CA GLY A 181 -22.19 16.18 12.54
C GLY A 181 -23.36 15.31 13.00
N GLN A 182 -24.03 14.61 12.09
CA GLN A 182 -25.00 13.57 12.41
C GLN A 182 -24.28 12.24 12.62
N GLU A 183 -24.36 11.69 13.83
CA GLU A 183 -23.79 10.37 14.16
C GLU A 183 -24.71 9.23 13.72
N ASN A 184 -24.12 8.05 13.51
CA ASN A 184 -24.82 6.81 13.16
C ASN A 184 -25.60 6.91 11.83
N VAL A 185 -25.00 7.56 10.83
CA VAL A 185 -25.51 7.57 9.46
C VAL A 185 -25.01 6.31 8.74
N PRO A 186 -25.89 5.46 8.19
CA PRO A 186 -25.47 4.31 7.40
C PRO A 186 -24.64 4.76 6.20
N TYR A 187 -23.57 4.02 5.91
CA TYR A 187 -22.79 4.25 4.71
C TYR A 187 -22.38 2.93 4.04
N THR A 188 -22.14 3.04 2.73
CA THR A 188 -21.58 1.99 1.89
C THR A 188 -20.37 2.55 1.15
N ILE A 189 -19.28 1.79 1.14
CA ILE A 189 -18.08 2.09 0.35
C ILE A 189 -18.04 1.16 -0.85
N GLU A 190 -17.97 1.75 -2.03
CA GLU A 190 -18.05 1.05 -3.30
C GLU A 190 -16.93 1.46 -4.27
N VAL A 191 -16.57 0.53 -5.15
CA VAL A 191 -15.73 0.79 -6.31
C VAL A 191 -16.53 0.46 -7.55
N VAL A 192 -16.66 1.43 -8.45
CA VAL A 192 -17.49 1.31 -9.65
C VAL A 192 -16.61 1.41 -10.88
N TYR A 193 -16.79 0.49 -11.82
CA TYR A 193 -16.18 0.62 -13.14
C TYR A 193 -16.87 1.75 -13.91
N ASP A 194 -16.07 2.73 -14.37
CA ASP A 194 -16.55 3.88 -15.14
C ASP A 194 -16.45 3.58 -16.64
N ARG A 195 -15.21 3.52 -17.14
CA ARG A 195 -14.91 3.29 -18.56
C ARG A 195 -13.47 2.83 -18.76
N ILE A 196 -13.12 2.56 -20.01
CA ILE A 196 -11.71 2.49 -20.42
C ILE A 196 -11.17 3.93 -20.52
N SER A 197 -9.93 4.15 -20.10
CA SER A 197 -9.24 5.44 -20.24
C SER A 197 -9.20 5.93 -21.69
N ASP A 198 -9.03 7.23 -21.87
CA ASP A 198 -9.10 7.86 -23.19
C ASP A 198 -7.97 7.36 -24.13
N ASP A 199 -6.85 6.89 -23.58
CA ASP A 199 -5.75 6.21 -24.29
C ASP A 199 -6.05 4.75 -24.66
N GLY A 200 -7.17 4.19 -24.20
CA GLY A 200 -7.59 2.80 -24.45
C GLY A 200 -6.91 1.76 -23.56
N GLU A 201 -5.92 2.15 -22.77
CA GLU A 201 -4.97 1.22 -22.15
C GLU A 201 -5.38 0.75 -20.76
N SER A 202 -6.27 1.45 -20.06
CA SER A 202 -6.55 1.20 -18.65
C SER A 202 -8.04 1.06 -18.35
N TYR A 203 -8.41 0.18 -17.42
CA TYR A 203 -9.73 0.18 -16.80
C TYR A 203 -9.79 1.23 -15.70
N MET A 204 -10.79 2.11 -15.74
CA MET A 204 -11.00 3.17 -14.73
C MET A 204 -12.02 2.72 -13.70
N PHE A 205 -11.63 2.79 -12.43
CA PHE A 205 -12.46 2.47 -11.28
C PHE A 205 -12.59 3.69 -10.38
N ASN A 206 -13.82 4.17 -10.18
CA ASN A 206 -14.11 5.28 -9.29
C ASN A 206 -14.47 4.76 -7.90
N PHE A 207 -13.89 5.38 -6.88
CA PHE A 207 -14.16 5.05 -5.49
C PHE A 207 -15.23 5.98 -4.91
N TYR A 208 -16.24 5.40 -4.27
CA TYR A 208 -17.34 6.15 -3.65
C TYR A 208 -17.54 5.75 -2.19
N LYS A 209 -17.92 6.74 -1.39
CA LYS A 209 -18.50 6.53 -0.07
C LYS A 209 -19.89 7.16 -0.07
N ILE A 210 -20.91 6.33 0.03
CA ILE A 210 -22.30 6.73 -0.08
C ILE A 210 -22.90 6.71 1.32
N TYR A 211 -23.46 7.84 1.76
CA TYR A 211 -24.20 7.95 3.02
C TYR A 211 -25.71 7.93 2.74
N GLU A 212 -26.44 7.08 3.45
CA GLU A 212 -27.89 7.02 3.36
C GLU A 212 -28.49 8.00 4.39
N THR A 213 -28.85 9.20 3.92
CA THR A 213 -29.42 10.24 4.78
C THR A 213 -30.95 10.28 4.65
N ALA A 214 -31.61 11.02 5.56
CA ALA A 214 -33.06 11.23 5.46
C ALA A 214 -33.50 12.00 4.21
N GLU A 215 -32.57 12.74 3.58
CA GLU A 215 -32.81 13.56 2.39
C GLU A 215 -32.47 12.82 1.08
N GLY A 216 -31.90 11.62 1.19
CA GLY A 216 -31.45 10.79 0.08
C GLY A 216 -29.99 10.36 0.22
N ASP A 217 -29.51 9.65 -0.78
CA ASP A 217 -28.14 9.16 -0.80
C ASP A 217 -27.17 10.29 -1.17
N ILE A 218 -26.22 10.57 -0.30
CA ILE A 218 -25.13 11.52 -0.56
C ILE A 218 -23.88 10.74 -0.92
N THR A 219 -23.28 11.04 -2.07
CA THR A 219 -22.09 10.35 -2.56
C THR A 219 -20.86 11.24 -2.40
N ASP A 220 -19.95 10.83 -1.53
CA ASP A 220 -18.60 11.36 -1.47
C ASP A 220 -17.69 10.60 -2.42
N PHE A 221 -16.85 11.36 -3.13
CA PHE A 221 -15.91 10.84 -4.12
C PHE A 221 -14.54 10.63 -3.49
N GLY A 222 -13.97 9.44 -3.69
CA GLY A 222 -12.58 9.14 -3.36
C GLY A 222 -11.66 9.27 -4.57
N LEU A 223 -10.59 8.48 -4.56
CA LEU A 223 -9.67 8.38 -5.71
C LEU A 223 -10.30 7.63 -6.89
N ARG A 224 -9.79 7.94 -8.07
CA ARG A 224 -9.96 7.10 -9.25
C ARG A 224 -8.70 6.26 -9.45
N TYR A 225 -8.90 4.96 -9.65
CA TYR A 225 -7.82 4.05 -10.02
C TYR A 225 -7.85 3.74 -11.50
N LEU A 226 -6.67 3.70 -12.10
CA LEU A 226 -6.46 3.23 -13.46
C LEU A 226 -5.61 1.96 -13.40
N VAL A 227 -6.14 0.86 -13.95
CA VAL A 227 -5.45 -0.42 -14.05
C VAL A 227 -5.09 -0.66 -15.51
N ASN A 228 -3.81 -0.54 -15.85
CA ASN A 228 -3.36 -0.74 -17.23
C ASN A 228 -3.50 -2.22 -17.63
N LYS A 229 -4.20 -2.46 -18.74
CA LYS A 229 -4.59 -3.79 -19.24
C LYS A 229 -3.42 -4.65 -19.67
N TYR A 230 -2.34 -4.02 -20.12
CA TYR A 230 -1.19 -4.71 -20.72
C TYR A 230 -0.05 -4.88 -19.72
N THR A 231 0.12 -3.96 -18.79
CA THR A 231 1.25 -3.94 -17.85
C THR A 231 0.85 -4.28 -16.41
N GLY A 232 -0.45 -4.16 -16.08
CA GLY A 232 -0.93 -4.23 -14.71
C GLY A 232 -0.49 -3.08 -13.82
N LYS A 233 0.10 -2.01 -14.37
CA LYS A 233 0.43 -0.84 -13.57
C LYS A 233 -0.86 -0.21 -13.03
N ILE A 234 -0.89 0.05 -11.72
CA ILE A 234 -1.98 0.77 -11.05
C ILE A 234 -1.53 2.20 -10.80
N THR A 235 -2.32 3.17 -11.26
CA THR A 235 -2.19 4.58 -10.86
C THR A 235 -3.46 5.04 -10.17
N ALA A 236 -3.32 6.05 -9.31
CA ALA A 236 -4.44 6.67 -8.62
C ALA A 236 -4.40 8.17 -8.86
N GLU A 237 -5.56 8.74 -9.16
CA GLU A 237 -5.73 10.15 -9.45
C GLU A 237 -6.84 10.70 -8.55
N GLU A 238 -6.63 11.91 -8.03
CA GLU A 238 -7.72 12.68 -7.47
C GLU A 238 -8.65 13.05 -8.62
N VAL A 239 -9.95 12.84 -8.44
CA VAL A 239 -10.93 13.30 -9.43
C VAL A 239 -11.24 14.76 -9.10
N PRO A 240 -10.71 15.76 -9.85
CA PRO A 240 -11.05 17.14 -9.60
C PRO A 240 -12.54 17.33 -9.89
N TRP A 241 -13.22 18.04 -8.99
CA TRP A 241 -14.62 18.38 -9.12
C TRP A 241 -14.86 19.09 -10.46
N GLY A 242 -15.79 18.56 -11.25
CA GLY A 242 -16.49 19.33 -12.27
C GLY A 242 -17.59 20.13 -11.59
N ASN A 243 -17.47 21.46 -11.68
CA ASN A 243 -18.38 22.51 -11.21
C ASN A 243 -19.88 22.17 -11.21
#